data_AF-A0AAV6W481-F1
#
_entry.id   AF-A0AAV6W481-F1
#
_cell.length_a   1.000
_cell.length_b   1.000
_cell.length_c   1.000
_cell.angle_alpha   90.00
_cell.angle_beta   90.00
_cell.angle_gamma   90.00
#
_symmetry.space_group_name_H-M   'P 1'
#
loop_
_entity.id
_entity.type
_entity.pdbx_description
1 polymer ?
#
loop_
_entity_poly.entity_id
_entity_poly.type
_entity_poly.pdbx_seq_one_letter_code
_entity_poly.pdbx_strand_id
1 'polypeptide(L)'
;MIHLNISLKEIQIDSTRKEITQLYCLFFLFHSTALLLLFISTASHGPRSCKKSWTPSLCSLLFSLGFIWAIRYKTGIERHSEKMLEREREDSSLLAKCVEELKRKGVEFDLLKEVDALRRAKSLRVGSGPVRKWSPRDFGILFLFIVSCLVLGLTRTILCS
;
A
#
# COMPACT_ATOMS: atom_id res chain seq x y z
N MET A 1 -15.00 -21.73 12.04
CA MET A 1 -15.38 -20.89 10.88
C MET A 1 -14.76 -19.49 10.95
N ILE A 2 -14.93 -18.73 12.05
CA ILE A 2 -14.38 -17.35 12.19
C ILE A 2 -12.85 -17.28 12.04
N HIS A 3 -12.09 -18.19 12.69
CA HIS A 3 -10.63 -18.22 12.58
C HIS A 3 -10.10 -18.48 11.16
N LEU A 4 -10.83 -19.27 10.35
CA LEU A 4 -10.45 -19.54 8.96
C LEU A 4 -10.60 -18.29 8.08
N ASN A 5 -11.65 -17.49 8.32
CA ASN A 5 -11.87 -16.24 7.60
C ASN A 5 -10.79 -15.21 7.92
N ILE A 6 -10.37 -15.14 9.20
CA ILE A 6 -9.27 -14.28 9.63
C ILE A 6 -7.97 -14.70 8.94
N SER A 7 -7.62 -16.00 8.94
CA SER A 7 -6.41 -16.49 8.28
C SER A 7 -6.41 -16.24 6.77
N LEU A 8 -7.56 -16.40 6.10
CA LEU A 8 -7.67 -16.12 4.66
C LEU A 8 -7.42 -14.63 4.34
N LYS A 9 -7.94 -13.72 5.18
CA LYS A 9 -7.69 -12.28 5.05
C LYS A 9 -6.23 -11.92 5.31
N GLU A 10 -5.58 -12.55 6.28
CA GLU A 10 -4.14 -12.38 6.53
C GLU A 10 -3.30 -12.80 5.32
N ILE A 11 -3.61 -13.95 4.72
CA ILE A 11 -2.95 -14.42 3.49
C ILE A 11 -3.18 -13.44 2.34
N GLN A 12 -4.39 -12.90 2.19
CA GLN A 12 -4.69 -11.90 1.15
C GLN A 12 -3.90 -10.59 1.36
N ILE A 13 -3.75 -10.14 2.60
CA ILE A 13 -2.92 -8.97 2.94
C ILE A 13 -1.46 -9.25 2.62
N ASP A 14 -0.92 -10.41 3.00
CA ASP A 14 0.46 -10.81 2.69
C ASP A 14 0.70 -10.89 1.17
N SER A 15 -0.25 -11.46 0.43
CA SER A 15 -0.23 -11.47 -1.04
C SER A 15 -0.18 -10.04 -1.61
N THR A 16 -1.02 -9.14 -1.11
CA THR A 16 -1.02 -7.73 -1.54
C THR A 16 0.32 -7.06 -1.26
N ARG A 17 0.96 -7.35 -0.11
CA ARG A 17 2.30 -6.84 0.23
C ARG A 17 3.36 -7.33 -0.75
N LYS A 18 3.32 -8.60 -1.14
CA LYS A 18 4.22 -9.16 -2.16
C LYS A 18 4.05 -8.45 -3.49
N GLU A 19 2.80 -8.20 -3.92
CA GLU A 19 2.52 -7.46 -5.15
C GLU A 19 3.02 -6.00 -5.09
N ILE A 20 2.89 -5.34 -3.94
CA ILE A 20 3.46 -4.00 -3.72
C ILE A 20 4.98 -4.04 -3.88
N THR A 21 5.67 -4.98 -3.21
CA THR A 21 7.12 -5.16 -3.35
C THR A 21 7.52 -5.43 -4.79
N GLN A 22 6.75 -6.25 -5.50
CA GLN A 22 6.98 -6.50 -6.93
C GLN A 22 6.85 -5.22 -7.76
N LEU A 23 5.90 -4.33 -7.48
CA LEU A 23 5.80 -3.03 -8.15
C LEU A 23 7.03 -2.15 -7.90
N TYR A 24 7.58 -2.14 -6.67
CA TYR A 24 8.84 -1.46 -6.38
C TYR A 24 9.99 -2.04 -7.22
N CYS A 25 10.14 -3.36 -7.26
CA CYS A 25 11.19 -4.00 -8.07
C CYS A 25 11.05 -3.68 -9.57
N LEU A 26 9.83 -3.73 -10.10
CA LEU A 26 9.54 -3.41 -11.50
C LEU A 26 9.84 -1.95 -11.83
N PHE A 27 9.56 -1.02 -10.91
CA PHE A 27 9.93 0.38 -11.08
C PHE A 27 11.44 0.56 -11.25
N PHE A 28 12.25 -0.04 -10.38
CA PHE A 28 13.71 0.03 -10.50
C PHE A 28 14.22 -0.65 -11.76
N LEU A 29 13.69 -1.82 -12.09
CA LEU A 29 14.06 -2.56 -13.29
C LEU A 29 13.76 -1.77 -14.56
N PHE A 30 12.57 -1.17 -14.65
CA PHE A 30 12.16 -0.31 -15.75
C PHE A 30 13.13 0.86 -15.94
N HIS A 31 13.38 1.64 -14.88
CA HIS A 31 14.24 2.81 -14.96
C HIS A 31 15.70 2.45 -15.24
N SER A 32 16.21 1.36 -14.66
CA SER A 32 17.58 0.88 -14.91
C SER A 32 17.75 0.44 -16.36
N THR A 33 16.80 -0.33 -16.89
CA THR A 33 16.83 -0.80 -18.29
C THR A 33 16.69 0.37 -19.25
N ALA A 34 15.81 1.33 -18.97
CA ALA A 34 15.64 2.54 -19.79
C ALA A 34 16.92 3.38 -19.85
N LEU A 35 17.58 3.62 -18.71
CA LEU A 35 18.84 4.35 -18.66
C LEU A 35 19.97 3.60 -19.37
N LEU A 36 20.06 2.27 -19.18
CA LEU A 36 21.06 1.44 -19.85
C LEU A 36 20.91 1.47 -21.37
N LEU A 37 19.69 1.28 -21.88
CA LEU A 37 19.40 1.34 -23.31
C LEU A 37 19.73 2.72 -23.89
N LEU A 38 19.39 3.79 -23.15
CA LEU A 38 19.64 5.17 -23.57
C LEU A 38 21.14 5.49 -23.61
N PHE A 39 21.90 4.98 -22.64
CA PHE A 39 23.36 5.08 -22.60
C PHE A 39 24.01 4.35 -23.78
N ILE A 40 23.65 3.08 -24.02
CA ILE A 40 24.16 2.27 -25.14
C ILE A 40 23.85 2.93 -26.50
N SER A 41 22.63 3.45 -26.64
CA SER A 41 22.19 4.12 -27.86
C SER A 41 22.99 5.40 -28.12
N THR A 42 23.27 6.18 -27.07
CA THR A 42 24.03 7.43 -27.19
C THR A 42 25.50 7.15 -27.51
N ALA A 43 26.10 6.15 -26.86
CA ALA A 43 27.47 5.73 -27.13
C ALA A 43 27.68 5.29 -28.58
N SER A 44 26.68 4.64 -29.19
CA SER A 44 26.76 4.13 -30.57
C SER A 44 26.52 5.20 -31.66
N HIS A 45 25.70 6.22 -31.38
CA HIS A 45 25.22 7.17 -32.41
C HIS A 45 25.69 8.63 -32.23
N GLY A 46 26.41 8.94 -31.15
CA GLY A 46 26.92 10.26 -30.80
C GLY A 46 25.84 11.25 -30.31
N PRO A 47 26.23 12.38 -29.68
CA PRO A 47 25.31 13.33 -29.08
C PRO A 47 24.59 14.15 -30.16
N ARG A 48 23.45 13.65 -30.63
CA ARG A 48 22.64 14.31 -31.70
C ARG A 48 21.20 14.62 -31.30
N SER A 49 20.79 14.35 -30.05
CA SER A 49 19.37 14.22 -29.70
C SER A 49 18.84 15.05 -28.53
N CYS A 50 19.55 16.06 -27.99
CA CYS A 50 18.97 16.95 -26.96
C CYS A 50 17.58 17.48 -27.33
N LYS A 51 17.36 17.85 -28.60
CA LYS A 51 16.08 18.37 -29.11
C LYS A 51 14.94 17.33 -29.05
N LYS A 52 15.26 16.03 -29.05
CA LYS A 52 14.32 14.90 -28.94
C LYS A 52 14.29 14.28 -27.55
N SER A 53 14.95 14.88 -26.56
CA SER A 53 14.97 14.38 -25.17
C SER A 53 13.60 14.31 -24.50
N TRP A 54 12.61 15.07 -25.02
CA TRP A 54 11.27 15.09 -24.47
C TRP A 54 10.57 13.73 -24.55
N THR A 55 10.81 12.92 -25.60
CA THR A 55 10.16 11.61 -25.76
C THR A 55 10.55 10.63 -24.64
N PRO A 56 11.84 10.31 -24.41
CA PRO A 56 12.23 9.44 -23.29
C PRO A 56 11.91 10.06 -21.92
N SER A 57 11.98 11.39 -21.76
CA SER A 57 11.57 12.05 -20.51
C SER A 57 10.07 11.90 -20.23
N LEU A 58 9.22 12.11 -21.24
CA LEU A 58 7.76 11.99 -21.09
C LEU A 58 7.36 10.53 -20.81
N CYS A 59 7.93 9.57 -21.53
CA CYS A 59 7.72 8.15 -21.26
C CYS A 59 8.13 7.80 -19.83
N SER A 60 9.34 8.17 -19.41
CA SER A 60 9.82 7.92 -18.05
C SER A 60 8.89 8.51 -16.99
N LEU A 61 8.42 9.75 -17.19
CA LEU A 61 7.50 10.43 -16.28
C LEU A 61 6.13 9.74 -16.20
N LEU A 62 5.55 9.34 -17.34
CA LEU A 62 4.26 8.63 -17.36
C LEU A 62 4.34 7.26 -16.66
N PHE A 63 5.40 6.49 -16.91
CA PHE A 63 5.61 5.22 -16.23
C PHE A 63 5.85 5.42 -14.73
N SER A 64 6.66 6.40 -14.33
CA SER A 64 6.86 6.77 -12.93
C SER A 64 5.54 7.10 -12.22
N LEU A 65 4.71 7.95 -12.83
CA LEU A 65 3.39 8.30 -12.28
C LEU A 65 2.49 7.07 -12.18
N GLY A 66 2.48 6.20 -13.19
CA GLY A 66 1.74 4.95 -13.19
C GLY A 66 2.14 4.02 -12.04
N PHE A 67 3.44 3.80 -11.83
CA PHE A 67 3.94 2.99 -10.71
C PHE A 67 3.62 3.61 -9.35
N ILE A 68 3.86 4.91 -9.18
CA ILE A 68 3.55 5.63 -7.93
C ILE A 68 2.06 5.54 -7.62
N TRP A 69 1.19 5.72 -8.63
CA TRP A 69 -0.25 5.60 -8.48
C TRP A 69 -0.67 4.17 -8.10
N ALA A 70 -0.14 3.15 -8.79
CA ALA A 70 -0.44 1.76 -8.50
C ALA A 70 -0.03 1.35 -7.07
N ILE A 71 1.15 1.79 -6.62
CA ILE A 71 1.64 1.55 -5.26
C ILE A 71 0.75 2.28 -4.25
N ARG A 72 0.47 3.57 -4.45
CA ARG A 72 -0.45 4.37 -3.61
C ARG A 72 -1.81 3.69 -3.48
N TYR A 73 -2.35 3.19 -4.58
CA TYR A 73 -3.64 2.50 -4.63
C TYR A 73 -3.61 1.19 -3.84
N LYS A 74 -2.66 0.28 -4.13
CA LYS A 74 -2.55 -1.00 -3.42
C LYS A 74 -2.26 -0.83 -1.94
N THR A 75 -1.41 0.11 -1.56
CA THR A 75 -1.17 0.44 -0.15
C THR A 75 -2.42 1.00 0.54
N GLY A 76 -3.27 1.73 -0.18
CA GLY A 76 -4.57 2.18 0.31
C GLY A 76 -5.53 1.02 0.60
N ILE A 77 -5.62 0.07 -0.33
CA ILE A 77 -6.40 -1.17 -0.17
C ILE A 77 -5.87 -2.00 0.99
N GLU A 78 -4.56 -2.26 1.03
CA GLU A 78 -3.90 -3.01 2.10
C GLU A 78 -4.26 -2.42 3.47
N ARG A 79 -4.13 -1.09 3.63
CA ARG A 79 -4.47 -0.39 4.86
C ARG A 79 -5.94 -0.51 5.23
N HIS A 80 -6.82 -0.48 4.24
CA HIS A 80 -8.25 -0.66 4.48
C HIS A 80 -8.54 -2.09 4.98
N SER A 81 -7.96 -3.09 4.31
CA SER A 81 -8.07 -4.49 4.68
C SER A 81 -7.49 -4.79 6.07
N GLU A 82 -6.32 -4.22 6.41
CA GLU A 82 -5.72 -4.29 7.75
C GLU A 82 -6.69 -3.78 8.82
N LYS A 83 -7.28 -2.60 8.60
CA LYS A 83 -8.26 -2.02 9.53
C LYS A 83 -9.53 -2.85 9.67
N MET A 84 -9.99 -3.48 8.58
CA MET A 84 -11.17 -4.35 8.65
C MET A 84 -10.86 -5.65 9.39
N LEU A 85 -9.68 -6.24 9.16
CA LEU A 85 -9.22 -7.42 9.87
C LEU A 85 -9.06 -7.17 11.37
N GLU A 86 -8.49 -6.03 11.75
CA GLU A 86 -8.33 -5.65 13.15
C GLU A 86 -9.69 -5.54 13.87
N ARG A 87 -10.68 -4.91 13.23
CA ARG A 87 -12.05 -4.83 13.76
C ARG A 87 -12.70 -6.19 13.90
N GLU A 88 -12.58 -7.06 12.90
CA GLU A 88 -13.14 -8.41 12.97
C GLU A 88 -12.47 -9.25 14.05
N ARG A 89 -11.17 -9.08 14.26
CA ARG A 89 -10.44 -9.74 15.33
C ARG A 89 -10.93 -9.27 16.70
N GLU A 90 -11.07 -7.96 16.90
CA GLU A 90 -11.64 -7.40 18.12
C GLU A 90 -13.06 -7.94 18.38
N ASP A 91 -13.92 -7.93 17.37
CA ASP A 91 -15.28 -8.46 17.47
C ASP A 91 -15.32 -9.94 17.83
N SER A 92 -14.45 -10.75 17.19
CA SER A 92 -14.35 -12.17 17.49
C SER A 92 -13.91 -12.44 18.92
N SER A 93 -13.01 -11.61 19.46
CA SER A 93 -12.55 -11.72 20.85
C SER A 93 -13.64 -11.32 21.84
N LEU A 94 -14.39 -10.25 21.55
CA LEU A 94 -15.51 -9.83 22.40
C LEU A 94 -16.63 -10.86 22.41
N LEU A 95 -16.96 -11.44 21.25
CA LEU A 95 -17.94 -12.52 21.16
C LEU A 95 -17.50 -13.75 21.96
N ALA A 96 -16.22 -14.14 21.88
CA ALA A 96 -15.70 -15.27 22.65
C ALA A 96 -15.85 -15.04 24.17
N LYS A 97 -15.53 -13.84 24.66
CA LYS A 97 -15.73 -13.47 26.08
C LYS A 97 -17.20 -13.49 26.48
N CYS A 98 -18.10 -12.98 25.62
CA CYS A 98 -19.54 -13.03 25.85
C CYS A 98 -20.05 -14.47 25.96
N VAL A 99 -19.53 -15.39 25.13
CA VAL A 99 -19.88 -16.82 25.19
C VAL A 99 -19.34 -17.48 26.46
N GLU A 100 -18.12 -17.17 26.90
CA GLU A 100 -17.58 -17.65 28.18
C GLU A 100 -18.41 -17.13 29.36
N GLU A 101 -18.81 -15.86 29.32
CA GLU A 101 -19.58 -15.25 30.39
C GLU A 101 -21.02 -15.78 30.44
N LEU A 102 -21.63 -16.06 29.28
CA LEU A 102 -22.90 -16.78 29.19
C LEU A 102 -22.79 -18.19 29.77
N LYS A 103 -21.72 -18.93 29.47
CA LYS A 103 -21.48 -20.25 30.07
C LYS A 103 -21.31 -20.18 31.58
N ARG A 104 -20.75 -19.09 32.11
CA ARG A 104 -20.54 -18.90 33.56
C ARG A 104 -21.81 -18.44 34.29
N LYS A 105 -22.56 -17.46 33.74
CA LYS A 105 -23.73 -16.85 34.39
C LYS A 105 -25.04 -17.61 34.14
N GLY A 106 -25.11 -18.43 33.08
CA GLY A 106 -26.29 -19.24 32.79
C GLY A 106 -27.57 -18.42 32.65
N VAL A 107 -28.60 -18.75 33.45
CA VAL A 107 -29.96 -18.15 33.39
C VAL A 107 -29.97 -16.66 33.75
N GLU A 108 -28.99 -16.15 34.49
CA GLU A 108 -28.89 -14.71 34.80
C GLU A 108 -28.31 -13.86 33.65
N PHE A 109 -27.87 -14.49 32.56
CA PHE A 109 -27.29 -13.78 31.44
C PHE A 109 -28.37 -13.21 30.51
N ASP A 110 -28.63 -11.91 30.62
CA ASP A 110 -29.49 -11.19 29.66
C ASP A 110 -28.69 -10.83 28.40
N LEU A 111 -28.78 -11.71 27.40
CA LEU A 111 -28.09 -11.61 26.12
C LEU A 111 -28.37 -10.29 25.40
N LEU A 112 -29.61 -9.80 25.47
CA LEU A 112 -30.03 -8.61 24.75
C LEU A 112 -29.43 -7.34 25.37
N LYS A 113 -29.34 -7.31 26.71
CA LYS A 113 -28.81 -6.16 27.45
C LYS A 113 -27.30 -6.01 27.29
N GLU A 114 -26.53 -7.10 27.37
CA GLU A 114 -25.07 -7.05 27.19
C GLU A 114 -24.68 -6.80 25.73
N VAL A 115 -25.38 -7.40 24.75
CA VAL A 115 -25.13 -7.13 23.32
C VAL A 115 -25.48 -5.70 22.94
N ASP A 116 -26.57 -5.12 23.47
CA ASP A 116 -26.91 -3.71 23.19
C ASP A 116 -25.90 -2.74 23.83
N ALA A 117 -25.40 -3.03 25.03
CA ALA A 117 -24.33 -2.26 25.66
C ALA A 117 -23.03 -2.30 24.84
N LEU A 118 -22.64 -3.49 24.35
CA LEU A 118 -21.51 -3.69 23.44
C LEU A 118 -21.70 -2.93 22.13
N ARG A 119 -22.90 -3.00 21.53
CA ARG A 119 -23.21 -2.31 20.28
C ARG A 119 -23.14 -0.78 20.42
N ARG A 120 -23.67 -0.23 21.52
CA ARG A 120 -23.56 1.20 21.83
C ARG A 120 -22.12 1.63 22.05
N ALA A 121 -21.35 0.89 22.86
CA ALA A 121 -19.94 1.17 23.09
C ALA A 121 -19.12 1.14 21.78
N LYS A 122 -19.44 0.21 20.88
CA LYS A 122 -18.82 0.13 19.56
C LYS A 122 -19.20 1.30 18.64
N SER A 123 -20.46 1.74 18.66
CA SER A 123 -20.91 2.89 17.86
C SER A 123 -20.16 4.18 18.21
N LEU A 124 -19.82 4.36 19.49
CA LEU A 124 -19.10 5.53 19.99
C LEU A 124 -17.62 5.56 19.57
N ARG A 125 -17.01 4.39 19.32
CA ARG A 125 -15.59 4.29 18.88
C ARG A 125 -15.36 4.59 17.41
N VAL A 126 -16.40 4.64 16.59
CA VAL A 126 -16.28 4.86 15.13
C VAL A 126 -15.83 6.30 14.78
N GLY A 127 -15.91 7.26 15.72
CA GLY A 127 -15.67 8.68 15.45
C GLY A 127 -14.29 9.27 15.79
N SER A 128 -13.40 8.55 16.49
CA SER A 128 -12.17 9.14 17.07
C SER A 128 -10.89 8.54 16.46
N GLY A 129 -10.63 8.84 15.19
CA GLY A 129 -9.34 8.51 14.57
C GLY A 129 -8.31 9.63 14.78
N PRO A 130 -7.11 9.37 15.34
CA PRO A 130 -6.07 10.39 15.48
C PRO A 130 -5.62 10.93 14.11
N VAL A 131 -5.24 12.20 14.08
CA VAL A 131 -4.75 12.90 12.88
C VAL A 131 -3.57 12.13 12.27
N ARG A 132 -3.63 11.95 10.94
CA ARG A 132 -2.73 11.07 10.17
C ARG A 132 -1.28 11.55 10.24
N LYS A 133 -0.50 11.01 11.18
CA LYS A 133 0.96 11.11 11.16
C LYS A 133 1.53 10.40 9.93
N TRP A 134 2.62 10.92 9.39
CA TRP A 134 3.33 10.34 8.24
C TRP A 134 3.69 8.88 8.52
N SER A 135 3.30 7.98 7.61
CA SER A 135 3.60 6.56 7.72
C SER A 135 4.95 6.26 7.05
N PRO A 136 5.70 5.22 7.47
CA PRO A 136 6.82 4.66 6.70
C PRO A 136 6.49 4.43 5.21
N ARG A 137 5.23 4.11 4.92
CA ARG A 137 4.70 3.94 3.56
C ARG A 137 4.74 5.24 2.73
N ASP A 138 4.54 6.39 3.36
CA ASP A 138 4.63 7.70 2.69
C ASP A 138 6.07 8.04 2.30
N PHE A 139 7.04 7.63 3.12
CA PHE A 139 8.48 7.76 2.80
C PHE A 139 8.88 6.91 1.60
N GLY A 140 8.36 5.69 1.47
CA GLY A 140 8.61 4.84 0.29
C GLY A 140 8.18 5.51 -1.02
N ILE A 141 7.05 6.22 -1.00
CA ILE A 141 6.53 6.89 -2.20
C ILE A 141 7.27 8.20 -2.47
N LEU A 142 7.68 8.93 -1.43
CA LEU A 142 8.56 10.09 -1.57
C LEU A 142 9.91 9.68 -2.18
N PHE A 143 10.47 8.54 -1.73
CA PHE A 143 11.70 7.99 -2.29
C PHE A 143 11.55 7.66 -3.78
N LEU A 144 10.47 6.99 -4.19
CA LEU A 144 10.20 6.74 -5.61
C LEU A 144 10.11 8.03 -6.42
N PHE A 145 9.45 9.06 -5.89
CA PHE A 145 9.36 10.36 -6.54
C PHE A 145 10.74 11.01 -6.74
N ILE A 146 11.60 10.97 -5.72
CA ILE A 146 12.98 11.46 -5.82
C ILE A 146 13.75 10.69 -6.89
N VAL A 147 13.65 9.36 -6.91
CA VAL A 147 14.30 8.52 -7.94
C VAL A 147 13.79 8.89 -9.34
N SER A 148 12.48 9.08 -9.52
CA SER A 148 11.92 9.55 -10.80
C SER A 148 12.53 10.88 -11.24
N CYS A 149 12.65 11.86 -10.35
CA CYS A 149 13.30 13.14 -10.65
C CYS A 149 14.78 12.96 -11.05
N LEU A 150 15.52 12.11 -10.33
CA LEU A 150 16.91 11.79 -10.65
C LEU A 150 17.04 11.14 -12.03
N VAL A 151 16.18 10.17 -12.36
CA VAL A 151 16.18 9.51 -13.68
C VAL A 151 15.90 10.51 -14.80
N LEU A 152 15.00 11.46 -14.60
CA LEU A 152 14.74 12.53 -15.58
C LEU A 152 15.97 13.42 -15.78
N GLY A 153 16.66 13.78 -14.71
CA GLY A 153 17.94 14.50 -14.76
C GLY A 153 19.00 13.72 -15.53
N LEU A 154 19.20 12.44 -15.19
CA LEU A 154 20.16 11.55 -15.85
C LEU A 154 19.85 11.34 -17.33
N THR A 155 18.57 11.20 -17.67
CA THR A 155 18.13 11.09 -19.06
C THR A 155 18.59 12.32 -19.86
N ARG A 156 18.42 13.52 -19.30
CA ARG A 156 18.89 14.77 -19.93
C ARG A 156 20.40 14.83 -20.03
N THR A 157 21.14 14.49 -18.97
CA THR A 157 22.61 14.53 -19.01
C THR A 157 23.17 13.56 -20.02
N ILE A 158 22.66 12.33 -20.11
CA ILE A 158 23.15 11.33 -21.08
C ILE A 158 22.85 11.78 -22.52
N LEU A 159 21.66 12.32 -22.81
CA LEU A 159 21.29 12.76 -24.16
C LEU A 159 22.00 14.05 -24.62
N CYS A 160 22.56 14.81 -23.68
CA CYS A 160 23.11 16.14 -23.91
C CYS A 160 24.61 16.27 -23.58
N SER A 161 25.24 15.21 -23.10
CA SER A 161 26.70 15.05 -23.04
C SER A 161 27.23 14.53 -24.37
#